data_AF-A0A356K037-F1
#
_entry.id   AF-A0A356K037-F1
#
_cell.length_a   1.000
_cell.length_b   1.000
_cell.length_c   1.000
_cell.angle_alpha   90.00
_cell.angle_beta   90.00
_cell.angle_gamma   90.00
#
_symmetry.space_group_name_H-M   'P 1'
#
loop_
_entity.id
_entity.type
_entity.pdbx_description
1 polymer ?
#
loop_
_entity_poly.entity_id
_entity_poly.type
_entity_poly.pdbx_seq_one_letter_code
_entity_poly.pdbx_strand_id
1 'polypeptide(L)'
;GDSILCCVTDWNAGKLNMMILHSDETSFDKGEIGEKRIEWFAELEKRLLDCFEKRGPMTSIEEQLVTVFFENRRTLCVPYCGSTEELLFKHTNKISFEHYGVETRLWRKGEEVPAFGKWNSTLALLNNELKKNITFAEYTLNSIPEFVYDQIILDALYQKKTDYAKYAIDFICRDDFSLDDIQIQKIILSLKERYAILQKDYNWFADQTLGAVRKKTLELYGNVSSLVRKIDFLGELILNLPSQEVVVLAQLHGHILRMLETIASDPTAEETADALLLSLDGMEWNFEDIKGILDPSLAKEKQSQFKVIKGGSCVAGRMSSFKKK
;
A
#
# COMPACT_ATOMS: atom_id res chain seq x y z
N GLY A 1 -9.48 31.88 17.06
CA GLY A 1 -8.06 31.62 16.76
C GLY A 1 -7.71 32.42 15.54
N ASP A 2 -6.46 32.85 15.43
CA ASP A 2 -5.96 33.51 14.24
C ASP A 2 -5.93 32.53 13.06
N SER A 3 -6.09 33.03 11.85
CA SER A 3 -6.05 32.24 10.61
C SER A 3 -4.81 32.58 9.80
N ILE A 4 -4.29 31.62 9.02
CA ILE A 4 -3.17 31.86 8.10
C ILE A 4 -3.71 31.89 6.67
N LEU A 5 -3.54 33.02 6.00
CA LEU A 5 -3.80 33.15 4.57
C LEU A 5 -2.51 32.89 3.79
N CYS A 6 -2.52 31.82 3.00
CA CYS A 6 -1.43 31.50 2.09
C CYS A 6 -1.77 31.95 0.67
N CYS A 7 -0.97 32.86 0.11
CA CYS A 7 -1.09 33.32 -1.26
C CYS A 7 0.11 32.82 -2.07
N VAL A 8 -0.15 31.97 -3.07
CA VAL A 8 0.92 31.51 -3.96
C VAL A 8 1.32 32.67 -4.89
N THR A 9 2.59 33.05 -4.84
CA THR A 9 3.15 34.16 -5.64
C THR A 9 3.88 33.64 -6.88
N ASP A 10 4.49 32.46 -6.79
CA ASP A 10 5.11 31.76 -7.93
C ASP A 10 4.94 30.25 -7.75
N TRP A 11 4.05 29.66 -8.56
CA TRP A 11 3.80 28.22 -8.55
C TRP A 11 4.99 27.39 -9.01
N ASN A 12 5.78 27.88 -9.97
CA ASN A 12 6.90 27.12 -10.54
C ASN A 12 8.09 27.09 -9.58
N ALA A 13 8.30 28.17 -8.84
CA ALA A 13 9.36 28.27 -7.84
C ALA A 13 8.91 27.81 -6.43
N GLY A 14 7.66 27.38 -6.26
CA GLY A 14 7.12 26.97 -4.96
C GLY A 14 7.06 28.11 -3.93
N LYS A 15 6.92 29.37 -4.37
CA LYS A 15 6.93 30.54 -3.48
C LYS A 15 5.52 30.93 -3.05
N LEU A 16 5.35 31.06 -1.74
CA LEU A 16 4.11 31.46 -1.11
C LEU A 16 4.35 32.59 -0.11
N ASN A 17 3.40 33.53 -0.06
CA ASN A 17 3.33 34.56 0.96
C ASN A 17 2.33 34.12 2.03
N MET A 18 2.73 34.19 3.31
CA MET A 18 1.88 33.84 4.44
C MET A 18 1.54 35.10 5.22
N MET A 19 0.25 35.32 5.45
CA MET A 19 -0.27 36.44 6.21
C MET A 19 -1.10 35.93 7.37
N ILE A 20 -0.87 36.47 8.56
CA ILE A 20 -1.69 36.18 9.74
C ILE A 20 -2.91 37.08 9.69
N LEU A 21 -4.09 36.48 9.64
CA LEU A 21 -5.37 37.13 9.78
C LEU A 21 -5.81 37.02 11.24
N HIS A 22 -5.84 38.14 11.95
CA HIS A 22 -6.21 38.17 13.35
C HIS A 22 -7.71 37.93 13.51
N SER A 23 -8.11 37.25 14.60
CA SER A 23 -9.50 36.82 14.82
C SER A 23 -10.55 37.92 14.72
N ASP A 24 -10.16 39.17 14.98
CA ASP A 24 -11.08 40.32 14.99
C ASP A 24 -11.54 40.70 13.57
N GLU A 25 -10.79 40.32 12.53
CA GLU A 25 -11.12 40.57 11.10
C GLU A 25 -11.97 39.45 10.47
N THR A 26 -12.11 38.31 11.13
CA THR A 26 -12.78 37.11 10.60
C THR A 26 -14.08 36.77 11.32
N SER A 27 -14.40 37.50 12.41
CA SER A 27 -15.55 37.25 13.26
C SER A 27 -16.87 37.72 12.60
N PHE A 28 -17.63 36.76 12.07
CA PHE A 28 -19.03 36.92 11.65
C PHE A 28 -19.32 38.13 10.73
N ASP A 29 -18.62 38.22 9.61
CA ASP A 29 -19.08 39.10 8.54
C ASP A 29 -20.40 38.54 7.98
N LYS A 30 -21.51 39.24 8.25
CA LYS A 30 -22.85 38.94 7.68
C LYS A 30 -23.09 39.70 6.37
N GLY A 31 -22.08 40.38 5.84
CA GLY A 31 -22.12 41.04 4.54
C GLY A 31 -21.75 40.10 3.39
N GLU A 32 -21.55 40.70 2.21
CA GLU A 32 -21.29 40.02 0.94
C GLU A 32 -20.05 39.09 0.97
N ILE A 33 -19.03 39.42 1.78
CA ILE A 33 -17.83 38.59 1.93
C ILE A 33 -18.14 37.31 2.73
N GLY A 34 -19.00 37.40 3.73
CA GLY A 34 -19.48 36.24 4.48
C GLY A 34 -20.28 35.27 3.61
N GLU A 35 -21.18 35.79 2.77
CA GLU A 35 -21.93 35.00 1.79
C GLU A 35 -20.99 34.27 0.82
N LYS A 36 -20.02 34.98 0.24
CA LYS A 36 -18.98 34.37 -0.63
C LYS A 36 -18.18 33.28 0.07
N ARG A 37 -17.90 33.44 1.37
CA ARG A 37 -17.19 32.41 2.16
C ARG A 37 -18.05 31.16 2.37
N ILE A 38 -19.35 31.33 2.64
CA ILE A 38 -20.30 30.22 2.75
C ILE A 38 -20.44 29.47 1.42
N GLU A 39 -20.53 30.21 0.31
CA GLU A 39 -20.52 29.62 -1.04
C GLU A 39 -19.23 28.85 -1.30
N TRP A 40 -18.08 29.39 -0.88
CA TRP A 40 -16.79 28.71 -0.99
C TRP A 40 -16.74 27.42 -0.18
N PHE A 41 -17.30 27.40 1.04
CA PHE A 41 -17.40 26.17 1.86
C PHE A 41 -18.25 25.10 1.18
N ALA A 42 -19.41 25.49 0.62
CA ALA A 42 -20.28 24.58 -0.12
C ALA A 42 -19.60 24.02 -1.37
N GLU A 43 -18.86 24.87 -2.10
CA GLU A 43 -18.09 24.45 -3.27
C GLU A 43 -16.96 23.50 -2.87
N LEU A 44 -16.18 23.79 -1.83
CA LEU A 44 -15.12 22.90 -1.36
C LEU A 44 -15.68 21.54 -0.88
N GLU A 45 -16.77 21.53 -0.10
CA GLU A 45 -17.45 20.29 0.32
C GLU A 45 -17.84 19.45 -0.91
N LYS A 46 -18.46 20.07 -1.91
CA LYS A 46 -18.84 19.41 -3.15
C LYS A 46 -17.63 18.82 -3.89
N ARG A 47 -16.54 19.58 -4.01
CA ARG A 47 -15.33 19.10 -4.72
C ARG A 47 -14.62 17.98 -3.98
N LEU A 48 -14.63 17.98 -2.65
CA LEU A 48 -14.13 16.85 -1.85
C LEU A 48 -14.97 15.59 -2.09
N LEU A 49 -16.30 15.70 -2.04
CA LEU A 49 -17.19 14.56 -2.31
C LEU A 49 -17.03 14.02 -3.74
N ASP A 50 -16.88 14.91 -4.73
CA ASP A 50 -16.58 14.53 -6.12
C ASP A 50 -15.21 13.81 -6.23
N CYS A 51 -14.22 14.26 -5.46
CA CYS A 51 -12.89 13.65 -5.40
C CYS A 51 -12.97 12.24 -4.81
N PHE A 52 -13.71 12.04 -3.72
CA PHE A 52 -13.92 10.72 -3.10
C PHE A 52 -14.50 9.72 -4.09
N GLU A 53 -15.47 10.13 -4.91
CA GLU A 53 -16.08 9.25 -5.92
C GLU A 53 -15.12 8.89 -7.06
N LYS A 54 -14.32 9.86 -7.52
CA LYS A 54 -13.44 9.70 -8.70
C LYS A 54 -12.10 9.06 -8.38
N ARG A 55 -11.50 9.43 -7.24
CA ARG A 55 -10.11 9.15 -6.87
C ARG A 55 -10.00 8.25 -5.64
N GLY A 56 -11.08 8.09 -4.88
CA GLY A 56 -11.07 7.31 -3.64
C GLY A 56 -10.35 8.02 -2.49
N PRO A 57 -9.85 7.26 -1.50
CA PRO A 57 -9.21 7.81 -0.31
C PRO A 57 -7.78 8.35 -0.52
N MET A 58 -7.15 8.06 -1.66
CA MET A 58 -5.77 8.51 -1.99
C MET A 58 -4.72 8.14 -0.90
N THR A 59 -3.47 8.58 -1.08
CA THR A 59 -2.37 8.20 -0.17
C THR A 59 -2.33 9.00 1.12
N SER A 60 -2.90 10.22 1.17
CA SER A 60 -2.91 11.09 2.35
C SER A 60 -4.00 12.14 2.27
N ILE A 61 -4.33 12.79 3.40
CA ILE A 61 -5.27 13.93 3.42
C ILE A 61 -4.69 15.10 2.63
N GLU A 62 -3.38 15.31 2.71
CA GLU A 62 -2.65 16.33 1.97
C GLU A 62 -2.80 16.12 0.47
N GLU A 63 -2.63 14.89 -0.03
CA GLU A 63 -2.82 14.56 -1.44
C GLU A 63 -4.27 14.81 -1.89
N GLN A 64 -5.26 14.44 -1.07
CA GLN A 64 -6.67 14.72 -1.36
C GLN A 64 -6.91 16.23 -1.52
N LEU A 65 -6.43 17.03 -0.56
CA LEU A 65 -6.59 18.47 -0.58
C LEU A 65 -5.86 19.09 -1.78
N VAL A 66 -4.59 18.74 -2.00
CA VAL A 66 -3.81 19.24 -3.14
C VAL A 66 -4.52 18.91 -4.46
N THR A 67 -5.03 17.69 -4.62
CA THR A 67 -5.76 17.28 -5.82
C THR A 67 -7.01 18.12 -6.03
N VAL A 68 -7.82 18.29 -4.99
CA VAL A 68 -9.05 19.11 -5.04
C VAL A 68 -8.74 20.55 -5.40
N PHE A 69 -7.77 21.19 -4.75
CA PHE A 69 -7.39 22.56 -5.03
C PHE A 69 -6.77 22.73 -6.42
N PHE A 70 -5.92 21.79 -6.86
CA PHE A 70 -5.28 21.86 -8.16
C PHE A 70 -6.31 21.75 -9.30
N GLU A 71 -7.22 20.79 -9.22
CA GLU A 71 -8.27 20.59 -10.24
C GLU A 71 -9.30 21.73 -10.27
N ASN A 72 -9.55 22.37 -9.12
CA ASN A 72 -10.59 23.38 -8.96
C ASN A 72 -10.02 24.78 -8.64
N ARG A 73 -8.78 25.05 -9.08
CA ARG A 73 -8.05 26.30 -8.75
C ARG A 73 -8.84 27.58 -9.01
N ARG A 74 -9.66 27.61 -10.07
CA ARG A 74 -10.42 28.81 -10.47
C ARG A 74 -11.56 29.15 -9.52
N THR A 75 -12.09 28.15 -8.81
CA THR A 75 -13.22 28.32 -7.89
C THR A 75 -12.77 28.31 -6.44
N LEU A 76 -11.70 27.57 -6.12
CA LEU A 76 -11.22 27.43 -4.74
C LEU A 76 -10.07 28.39 -4.37
N CYS A 77 -9.20 28.79 -5.30
CA CYS A 77 -8.10 29.72 -5.02
C CYS A 77 -8.53 31.16 -5.32
N VAL A 78 -9.46 31.67 -4.52
CA VAL A 78 -10.07 33.00 -4.68
C VAL A 78 -9.79 33.90 -3.47
N PRO A 79 -9.82 35.24 -3.60
CA PRO A 79 -9.45 36.16 -2.52
C PRO A 79 -10.27 36.03 -1.23
N TYR A 80 -11.53 35.60 -1.33
CA TYR A 80 -12.47 35.49 -0.19
C TYR A 80 -12.72 34.03 0.21
N CYS A 81 -11.69 33.20 0.18
CA CYS A 81 -11.77 31.81 0.62
C CYS A 81 -11.90 31.67 2.14
N GLY A 82 -12.52 30.58 2.59
CA GLY A 82 -12.51 30.17 4.00
C GLY A 82 -11.29 29.30 4.33
N SER A 83 -11.21 28.87 5.60
CA SER A 83 -10.23 27.86 6.03
C SER A 83 -10.78 26.45 5.83
N THR A 84 -9.95 25.52 5.34
CA THR A 84 -10.31 24.09 5.28
C THR A 84 -10.64 23.52 6.66
N GLU A 85 -9.94 23.96 7.70
CA GLU A 85 -10.24 23.58 9.09
C GLU A 85 -11.65 24.06 9.48
N GLU A 86 -12.00 25.29 9.13
CA GLU A 86 -13.32 25.84 9.43
C GLU A 86 -14.43 25.03 8.73
N LEU A 87 -14.23 24.66 7.46
CA LEU A 87 -15.14 23.77 6.76
C LEU A 87 -15.36 22.47 7.55
N LEU A 88 -14.26 21.77 7.86
CA LEU A 88 -14.27 20.42 8.43
C LEU A 88 -14.87 20.36 9.84
N PHE A 89 -14.67 21.39 10.66
CA PHE A 89 -15.14 21.38 12.05
C PHE A 89 -16.45 22.13 12.28
N LYS A 90 -16.85 23.05 11.40
CA LYS A 90 -18.01 23.94 11.66
C LYS A 90 -19.09 23.94 10.60
N HIS A 91 -18.77 23.66 9.33
CA HIS A 91 -19.73 23.86 8.23
C HIS A 91 -20.20 22.56 7.59
N THR A 92 -19.33 21.55 7.46
CA THR A 92 -19.75 20.27 6.88
C THR A 92 -20.45 19.37 7.88
N ASN A 93 -21.53 18.73 7.45
CA ASN A 93 -22.12 17.57 8.11
C ASN A 93 -21.97 16.27 7.31
N LYS A 94 -21.27 16.33 6.18
CA LYS A 94 -21.11 15.22 5.23
C LYS A 94 -19.72 14.63 5.23
N ILE A 95 -18.71 15.38 5.67
CA ILE A 95 -17.31 14.96 5.64
C ILE A 95 -16.75 14.91 7.07
N SER A 96 -15.97 13.88 7.37
CA SER A 96 -15.19 13.78 8.60
C SER A 96 -13.89 13.02 8.38
N PHE A 97 -13.04 13.02 9.41
CA PHE A 97 -11.89 12.13 9.51
C PHE A 97 -12.40 10.74 9.86
N GLU A 98 -12.33 9.82 8.90
CA GLU A 98 -12.70 8.42 9.07
C GLU A 98 -11.45 7.54 9.08
N HIS A 99 -11.56 6.39 9.75
CA HIS A 99 -10.46 5.43 9.86
C HIS A 99 -10.18 4.77 8.50
N TYR A 100 -8.89 4.64 8.17
CA TYR A 100 -8.41 3.98 6.98
C TYR A 100 -7.13 3.20 7.29
N GLY A 101 -7.31 1.96 7.72
CA GLY A 101 -6.27 1.14 8.32
C GLY A 101 -5.78 1.75 9.63
N VAL A 102 -4.47 2.02 9.75
CA VAL A 102 -3.88 2.65 10.94
C VAL A 102 -3.87 4.18 10.88
N GLU A 103 -4.38 4.77 9.80
CA GLU A 103 -4.42 6.20 9.57
C GLU A 103 -5.86 6.73 9.46
N THR A 104 -6.00 8.03 9.18
CA THR A 104 -7.29 8.65 8.88
C THR A 104 -7.30 9.26 7.49
N ARG A 105 -8.48 9.35 6.89
CA ARG A 105 -8.72 10.03 5.61
C ARG A 105 -9.94 10.93 5.75
N LEU A 106 -10.01 12.00 4.95
CA LEU A 106 -11.29 12.69 4.79
C LEU A 106 -12.21 11.77 3.99
N TRP A 107 -13.40 11.54 4.52
CA TRP A 107 -14.39 10.69 3.88
C TRP A 107 -15.81 11.12 4.24
N ARG A 108 -16.80 10.41 3.68
CA ARG A 108 -18.21 10.60 4.01
C ARG A 108 -18.46 10.23 5.46
N LYS A 109 -19.16 11.11 6.17
CA LYS A 109 -19.30 11.04 7.62
C LYS A 109 -20.05 9.79 8.07
N GLY A 110 -19.41 9.01 8.94
CA GLY A 110 -19.95 7.76 9.47
C GLY A 110 -19.95 6.61 8.47
N GLU A 111 -19.29 6.76 7.32
CA GLU A 111 -19.08 5.67 6.36
C GLU A 111 -17.68 5.09 6.52
N GLU A 112 -17.57 3.77 6.34
CA GLU A 112 -16.27 3.11 6.25
C GLU A 112 -15.55 3.54 4.98
N VAL A 113 -14.26 3.84 5.09
CA VAL A 113 -13.41 4.15 3.93
C VAL A 113 -13.04 2.85 3.22
N PRO A 114 -13.51 2.60 1.98
CA PRO A 114 -13.31 1.33 1.33
C PRO A 114 -11.90 1.20 0.75
N ALA A 115 -11.34 -0.01 0.81
CA ALA A 115 -10.07 -0.33 0.16
C ALA A 115 -10.19 -0.33 -1.38
N PHE A 116 -11.37 -0.74 -1.87
CA PHE A 116 -11.65 -0.89 -3.30
C PHE A 116 -12.88 -0.09 -3.71
N GLY A 117 -12.81 0.50 -4.90
CA GLY A 117 -13.88 1.28 -5.48
C GLY A 117 -13.70 1.46 -6.99
N LYS A 118 -14.50 2.35 -7.58
CA LYS A 118 -14.43 2.62 -9.03
C LYS A 118 -13.06 3.14 -9.47
N TRP A 119 -12.32 3.78 -8.57
CA TRP A 119 -11.00 4.37 -8.81
C TRP A 119 -9.88 3.33 -8.99
N ASN A 120 -10.03 2.12 -8.46
CA ASN A 120 -9.01 1.06 -8.57
C ASN A 120 -9.54 -0.26 -9.15
N SER A 121 -10.84 -0.37 -9.44
CA SER A 121 -11.44 -1.59 -10.02
C SER A 121 -10.90 -1.94 -11.41
N THR A 122 -10.62 -0.94 -12.27
CA THR A 122 -10.03 -1.21 -13.60
C THR A 122 -8.61 -1.76 -13.49
N LEU A 123 -7.81 -1.27 -12.53
CA LEU A 123 -6.47 -1.81 -12.27
C LEU A 123 -6.56 -3.24 -11.73
N ALA A 124 -7.51 -3.52 -10.85
CA ALA A 124 -7.75 -4.88 -10.37
C ALA A 124 -8.12 -5.84 -11.52
N LEU A 125 -9.00 -5.41 -12.44
CA LEU A 125 -9.37 -6.20 -13.63
C LEU A 125 -8.20 -6.41 -14.59
N LEU A 126 -7.41 -5.37 -14.87
CA LEU A 126 -6.22 -5.46 -15.73
C LEU A 126 -5.16 -6.39 -15.11
N ASN A 127 -4.94 -6.28 -13.80
CA ASN A 127 -4.05 -7.18 -13.08
C ASN A 127 -4.52 -8.64 -13.17
N ASN A 128 -5.82 -8.90 -13.17
CA ASN A 128 -6.35 -10.26 -13.35
C ASN A 128 -6.06 -10.83 -14.73
N GLU A 129 -6.26 -10.04 -15.78
CA GLU A 129 -5.92 -10.46 -17.15
C GLU A 129 -4.42 -10.76 -17.30
N LEU A 130 -3.56 -9.91 -16.73
CA LEU A 130 -2.10 -10.12 -16.71
C LEU A 130 -1.72 -11.39 -15.93
N LYS A 131 -2.46 -11.70 -14.86
CA LYS A 131 -2.22 -12.88 -14.02
C LYS A 131 -2.65 -14.21 -14.64
N LYS A 132 -3.50 -14.22 -15.67
CA LYS A 132 -3.99 -15.46 -16.30
C LYS A 132 -2.89 -16.32 -16.92
N ASN A 133 -1.79 -15.69 -17.35
CA ASN A 133 -0.71 -16.36 -18.08
C ASN A 133 0.58 -16.52 -17.28
N ILE A 134 0.57 -16.18 -15.98
CA ILE A 134 1.73 -16.34 -15.10
C ILE A 134 1.38 -17.27 -13.95
N THR A 135 2.36 -18.08 -13.57
CA THR A 135 2.29 -18.89 -12.35
C THR A 135 2.43 -18.00 -11.11
N PHE A 136 1.96 -18.48 -9.96
CA PHE A 136 2.18 -17.81 -8.67
C PHE A 136 3.67 -17.64 -8.35
N ALA A 137 4.50 -18.61 -8.77
CA ALA A 137 5.95 -18.54 -8.70
C ALA A 137 6.51 -17.35 -9.50
N GLU A 138 6.14 -17.21 -10.77
CA GLU A 138 6.59 -16.09 -11.61
C GLU A 138 6.10 -14.74 -11.08
N TYR A 139 4.85 -14.66 -10.61
CA TYR A 139 4.33 -13.46 -9.95
C TYR A 139 5.19 -13.09 -8.74
N THR A 140 5.50 -14.08 -7.89
CA THR A 140 6.31 -13.86 -6.69
C THR A 140 7.69 -13.31 -7.03
N LEU A 141 8.40 -13.93 -7.98
CA LEU A 141 9.73 -13.48 -8.37
C LEU A 141 9.75 -12.07 -8.96
N ASN A 142 8.73 -11.72 -9.75
CA ASN A 142 8.63 -10.38 -10.35
C ASN A 142 8.17 -9.30 -9.37
N SER A 143 7.59 -9.69 -8.23
CA SER A 143 7.08 -8.75 -7.22
C SER A 143 8.13 -8.26 -6.23
N ILE A 144 9.28 -8.94 -6.13
CA ILE A 144 10.34 -8.59 -5.17
C ILE A 144 11.24 -7.52 -5.80
N PRO A 145 11.36 -6.32 -5.20
CA PRO A 145 12.25 -5.29 -5.69
C PRO A 145 13.72 -5.72 -5.65
N GLU A 146 14.52 -5.27 -6.61
CA GLU A 146 15.93 -5.65 -6.72
C GLU A 146 16.75 -5.37 -5.45
N PHE A 147 16.54 -4.20 -4.81
CA PHE A 147 17.25 -3.84 -3.60
C PHE A 147 16.96 -4.79 -2.42
N VAL A 148 15.80 -5.46 -2.42
CA VAL A 148 15.47 -6.45 -1.38
C VAL A 148 16.33 -7.69 -1.52
N TYR A 149 16.67 -8.12 -2.74
CA TYR A 149 17.64 -9.21 -2.95
C TYR A 149 19.00 -8.87 -2.34
N ASP A 150 19.43 -7.61 -2.47
CA ASP A 150 20.68 -7.15 -1.88
C ASP A 150 20.62 -7.20 -0.34
N GLN A 151 19.49 -6.78 0.25
CA GLN A 151 19.29 -6.88 1.70
C GLN A 151 19.29 -8.34 2.19
N ILE A 152 18.67 -9.28 1.45
CA ILE A 152 18.70 -10.71 1.78
C ILE A 152 20.14 -11.25 1.78
N ILE A 153 20.95 -10.84 0.81
CA ILE A 153 22.37 -11.23 0.72
C ILE A 153 23.18 -10.65 1.88
N LEU A 154 23.00 -9.37 2.20
CA LEU A 154 23.68 -8.71 3.31
C LEU A 154 23.31 -9.35 4.65
N ASP A 155 22.05 -9.75 4.84
CA ASP A 155 21.63 -10.52 6.01
C ASP A 155 22.23 -11.93 6.04
N ALA A 156 22.39 -12.61 4.89
CA ALA A 156 23.11 -13.88 4.83
C ALA A 156 24.57 -13.75 5.27
N LEU A 157 25.25 -12.67 4.86
CA LEU A 157 26.61 -12.33 5.29
C LEU A 157 26.68 -12.01 6.79
N TYR A 158 25.73 -11.21 7.29
CA TYR A 158 25.58 -10.90 8.72
C TYR A 158 25.42 -12.16 9.57
N GLN A 159 24.56 -13.07 9.14
CA GLN A 159 24.31 -14.35 9.81
C GLN A 159 25.37 -15.42 9.51
N LYS A 160 26.41 -15.09 8.75
CA LYS A 160 27.50 -15.99 8.35
C LYS A 160 26.99 -17.29 7.70
N LYS A 161 25.95 -17.20 6.88
CA LYS A 161 25.41 -18.35 6.13
C LYS A 161 26.43 -18.77 5.08
N THR A 162 26.83 -20.05 5.12
CA THR A 162 27.76 -20.63 4.15
C THR A 162 27.13 -20.82 2.77
N ASP A 163 25.82 -21.13 2.74
CA ASP A 163 25.03 -21.27 1.52
C ASP A 163 24.01 -20.12 1.44
N TYR A 164 24.48 -18.95 1.00
CA TYR A 164 23.64 -17.76 0.83
C TYR A 164 22.56 -17.95 -0.25
N ALA A 165 22.83 -18.75 -1.27
CA ALA A 165 21.90 -19.00 -2.37
C ALA A 165 20.71 -19.80 -1.86
N LYS A 166 20.95 -20.88 -1.12
CA LYS A 166 19.88 -21.62 -0.45
C LYS A 166 19.14 -20.74 0.55
N TYR A 167 19.85 -19.95 1.36
CA TYR A 167 19.21 -19.03 2.30
C TYR A 167 18.22 -18.07 1.61
N ALA A 168 18.64 -17.46 0.51
CA ALA A 168 17.81 -16.54 -0.26
C ALA A 168 16.62 -17.26 -0.93
N ILE A 169 16.83 -18.46 -1.48
CA ILE A 169 15.74 -19.26 -2.06
C ILE A 169 14.73 -19.67 -0.99
N ASP A 170 15.19 -20.18 0.16
CA ASP A 170 14.32 -20.54 1.28
C ASP A 170 13.55 -19.30 1.80
N PHE A 171 14.12 -18.09 1.67
CA PHE A 171 13.44 -16.84 1.97
C PHE A 171 12.37 -16.46 0.95
N ILE A 172 12.68 -16.57 -0.35
CA ILE A 172 11.77 -16.22 -1.45
C ILE A 172 10.62 -17.22 -1.53
N CYS A 173 10.91 -18.50 -1.33
CA CYS A 173 9.98 -19.63 -1.41
C CYS A 173 9.37 -19.98 -0.04
N ARG A 174 9.20 -19.01 0.85
CA ARG A 174 8.46 -19.21 2.12
C ARG A 174 6.98 -19.54 1.93
N ASP A 175 6.47 -19.35 0.72
CA ASP A 175 5.10 -19.61 0.30
C ASP A 175 4.90 -21.07 -0.15
N ASP A 176 3.64 -21.51 -0.24
CA ASP A 176 3.24 -22.85 -0.70
C ASP A 176 3.42 -23.05 -2.22
N PHE A 177 4.57 -22.65 -2.79
CA PHE A 177 4.91 -22.91 -4.18
C PHE A 177 6.33 -23.47 -4.33
N SER A 178 6.52 -24.23 -5.40
CA SER A 178 7.82 -24.74 -5.83
C SER A 178 8.29 -23.99 -7.07
N LEU A 179 9.57 -23.67 -7.12
CA LEU A 179 10.23 -23.24 -8.35
C LEU A 179 10.68 -24.45 -9.17
N ASP A 180 10.67 -24.31 -10.48
CA ASP A 180 11.32 -25.28 -11.37
C ASP A 180 12.85 -25.08 -11.40
N ASP A 181 13.58 -26.09 -11.89
CA ASP A 181 15.05 -26.07 -11.94
C ASP A 181 15.61 -24.89 -12.75
N ILE A 182 14.91 -24.46 -13.79
CA ILE A 182 15.34 -23.35 -14.66
C ILE A 182 15.19 -22.03 -13.90
N GLN A 183 14.08 -21.84 -13.19
CA GLN A 183 13.84 -20.68 -12.33
C GLN A 183 14.87 -20.60 -11.21
N ILE A 184 15.13 -21.72 -10.53
CA ILE A 184 16.16 -21.81 -9.48
C ILE A 184 17.53 -21.41 -10.05
N GLN A 185 17.92 -21.95 -11.20
CA GLN A 185 19.21 -21.63 -11.82
C GLN A 185 19.34 -20.13 -12.17
N LYS A 186 18.28 -19.50 -12.69
CA LYS A 186 18.27 -18.06 -12.99
C LYS A 186 18.44 -17.21 -11.73
N ILE A 187 17.73 -17.56 -10.66
CA ILE A 187 17.84 -16.85 -9.37
C ILE A 187 19.25 -17.01 -8.80
N ILE A 188 19.79 -18.23 -8.78
CA ILE A 188 21.16 -18.49 -8.29
C ILE A 188 22.19 -17.67 -9.07
N LEU A 189 22.04 -17.54 -10.39
CA LEU A 189 22.94 -16.73 -11.21
C LEU A 189 22.90 -15.25 -10.80
N SER A 190 21.69 -14.66 -10.69
CA SER A 190 21.49 -13.29 -10.22
C SER A 190 22.07 -13.07 -8.81
N LEU A 191 21.83 -14.01 -7.89
CA LEU A 191 22.34 -13.93 -6.52
C LEU A 191 23.88 -14.00 -6.47
N LYS A 192 24.51 -14.80 -7.33
CA LYS A 192 25.98 -14.90 -7.40
C LYS A 192 26.64 -13.58 -7.79
N GLU A 193 26.07 -12.91 -8.79
CA GLU A 193 26.57 -11.62 -9.26
C GLU A 193 26.45 -10.55 -8.16
N ARG A 194 25.27 -10.45 -7.53
CA ARG A 194 25.03 -9.54 -6.40
C ARG A 194 25.93 -9.84 -5.21
N TYR A 195 26.07 -11.12 -4.84
CA TYR A 195 26.92 -11.55 -3.73
C TYR A 195 28.38 -11.15 -3.94
N ALA A 196 28.93 -11.36 -5.15
CA ALA A 196 30.31 -11.01 -5.46
C ALA A 196 30.57 -9.50 -5.31
N ILE A 197 29.58 -8.67 -5.64
CA ILE A 197 29.65 -7.21 -5.47
C ILE A 197 29.58 -6.85 -3.98
N LEU A 198 28.54 -7.31 -3.28
CA LEU A 198 28.26 -6.92 -1.90
C LEU A 198 29.32 -7.44 -0.92
N GLN A 199 29.80 -8.67 -1.10
CA GLN A 199 30.77 -9.28 -0.19
C GLN A 199 32.08 -8.49 -0.13
N LYS A 200 32.50 -7.89 -1.24
CA LYS A 200 33.79 -7.20 -1.35
C LYS A 200 33.92 -6.03 -0.37
N ASP A 201 32.83 -5.29 -0.20
CA ASP A 201 32.80 -4.05 0.60
C ASP A 201 32.11 -4.26 1.96
N TYR A 202 31.61 -5.47 2.24
CA TYR A 202 30.90 -5.80 3.46
C TYR A 202 31.83 -5.92 4.68
N ASN A 203 31.51 -5.16 5.74
CA ASN A 203 32.19 -5.25 7.03
C ASN A 203 31.24 -5.71 8.13
N TRP A 204 31.37 -6.97 8.54
CA TRP A 204 30.55 -7.59 9.58
C TRP A 204 30.61 -6.85 10.93
N PHE A 205 31.77 -6.28 11.30
CA PHE A 205 31.92 -5.57 12.58
C PHE A 205 31.18 -4.23 12.59
N ALA A 206 31.12 -3.55 11.44
CA ALA A 206 30.37 -2.30 11.29
C ALA A 206 28.86 -2.54 11.17
N ASP A 207 28.45 -3.74 10.75
CA ASP A 207 27.05 -4.10 10.53
C ASP A 207 26.37 -4.72 11.75
N GLN A 208 26.97 -4.66 12.95
CA GLN A 208 26.37 -5.29 14.14
C GLN A 208 25.02 -4.68 14.50
N THR A 209 24.92 -3.35 14.43
CA THR A 209 23.70 -2.60 14.76
C THR A 209 22.66 -2.78 13.65
N LEU A 210 22.99 -2.39 12.43
CA LEU A 210 22.06 -2.42 11.30
C LEU A 210 21.74 -3.84 10.81
N GLY A 211 22.65 -4.80 10.97
CA GLY A 211 22.41 -6.20 10.62
C GLY A 211 21.27 -6.81 11.44
N ALA A 212 21.16 -6.47 12.73
CA ALA A 212 20.04 -6.89 13.56
C ALA A 212 18.69 -6.29 13.09
N VAL A 213 18.68 -4.98 12.78
CA VAL A 213 17.49 -4.30 12.25
C VAL A 213 17.09 -4.90 10.89
N ARG A 214 18.06 -5.08 9.98
CA ARG A 214 17.85 -5.67 8.64
C ARG A 214 17.24 -7.05 8.75
N LYS A 215 17.80 -7.91 9.60
CA LYS A 215 17.30 -9.27 9.81
C LYS A 215 15.82 -9.24 10.21
N LYS A 216 15.48 -8.48 11.25
CA LYS A 216 14.09 -8.41 11.75
C LYS A 216 13.14 -7.82 10.71
N THR A 217 13.58 -6.77 10.02
CA THR A 217 12.83 -6.15 8.92
C THR A 217 12.55 -7.15 7.79
N LEU A 218 13.56 -7.96 7.40
CA LEU A 218 13.40 -8.99 6.38
C LEU A 218 12.49 -10.13 6.83
N GLU A 219 12.57 -10.55 8.10
CA GLU A 219 11.66 -11.56 8.64
C GLU A 219 10.20 -11.11 8.55
N LEU A 220 9.91 -9.89 8.99
CA LEU A 220 8.57 -9.30 8.87
C LEU A 220 8.17 -9.08 7.40
N TYR A 221 9.08 -8.58 6.56
CA TYR A 221 8.84 -8.43 5.11
C TYR A 221 8.43 -9.76 4.47
N GLY A 222 9.14 -10.84 4.77
CA GLY A 222 8.82 -12.17 4.23
C GLY A 222 7.41 -12.62 4.58
N ASN A 223 7.01 -12.42 5.84
CA ASN A 223 5.68 -12.80 6.33
C ASN A 223 4.57 -11.93 5.75
N VAL A 224 4.74 -10.61 5.77
CA VAL A 224 3.76 -9.65 5.22
C VAL A 224 3.61 -9.82 3.71
N SER A 225 4.73 -9.91 2.99
CA SER A 225 4.72 -10.04 1.53
C SER A 225 4.13 -11.37 1.07
N SER A 226 4.31 -12.45 1.85
CA SER A 226 3.63 -13.73 1.60
C SER A 226 2.11 -13.54 1.56
N LEU A 227 1.55 -12.87 2.57
CA LEU A 227 0.11 -12.64 2.64
C LEU A 227 -0.37 -11.68 1.55
N VAL A 228 0.37 -10.58 1.29
CA VAL A 228 0.09 -9.64 0.20
C VAL A 228 0.01 -10.37 -1.14
N ARG A 229 1.01 -11.18 -1.48
CA ARG A 229 1.03 -11.93 -2.75
C ARG A 229 -0.15 -12.89 -2.84
N LYS A 230 -0.47 -13.63 -1.78
CA LYS A 230 -1.61 -14.56 -1.74
C LYS A 230 -2.93 -13.83 -1.97
N ILE A 231 -3.12 -12.67 -1.35
CA ILE A 231 -4.32 -11.84 -1.51
C ILE A 231 -4.38 -11.25 -2.91
N ASP A 232 -3.28 -10.67 -3.41
CA ASP A 232 -3.21 -10.12 -4.75
C ASP A 232 -3.53 -11.17 -5.82
N PHE A 233 -3.09 -12.41 -5.61
CA PHE A 233 -3.30 -13.50 -6.57
C PHE A 233 -4.74 -14.04 -6.57
N LEU A 234 -5.59 -13.67 -5.61
CA LEU A 234 -7.03 -13.98 -5.63
C LEU A 234 -7.78 -13.30 -6.78
N GLY A 235 -7.24 -12.19 -7.27
CA GLY A 235 -7.87 -11.37 -8.30
C GLY A 235 -9.18 -10.74 -7.83
N GLU A 236 -10.29 -10.95 -8.56
CA GLU A 236 -11.58 -10.30 -8.25
C GLU A 236 -12.12 -10.64 -6.86
N LEU A 237 -11.75 -11.79 -6.30
CA LEU A 237 -12.19 -12.22 -4.97
C LEU A 237 -11.61 -11.36 -3.83
N ILE A 238 -10.60 -10.50 -4.13
CA ILE A 238 -10.09 -9.53 -3.16
C ILE A 238 -11.19 -8.60 -2.63
N LEU A 239 -12.23 -8.36 -3.43
CA LEU A 239 -13.39 -7.52 -3.07
C LEU A 239 -14.24 -8.11 -1.93
N ASN A 240 -14.09 -9.41 -1.65
CA ASN A 240 -14.80 -10.09 -0.57
C ASN A 240 -14.03 -10.03 0.76
N LEU A 241 -12.79 -9.53 0.76
CA LEU A 241 -11.98 -9.43 1.95
C LEU A 241 -12.34 -8.19 2.79
N PRO A 242 -12.12 -8.24 4.12
CA PRO A 242 -12.29 -7.08 5.00
C PRO A 242 -11.42 -5.89 4.57
N SER A 243 -12.05 -4.74 4.30
CA SER A 243 -11.37 -3.58 3.68
C SER A 243 -10.30 -2.97 4.58
N GLN A 244 -10.60 -2.74 5.86
CA GLN A 244 -9.65 -2.12 6.79
C GLN A 244 -8.37 -2.95 6.92
N GLU A 245 -8.50 -4.26 7.13
CA GLU A 245 -7.39 -5.17 7.32
C GLU A 245 -6.52 -5.28 6.07
N VAL A 246 -7.13 -5.28 4.87
CA VAL A 246 -6.39 -5.22 3.60
C VAL A 246 -5.61 -3.92 3.48
N VAL A 247 -6.19 -2.79 3.90
CA VAL A 247 -5.50 -1.48 3.91
C VAL A 247 -4.33 -1.48 4.88
N VAL A 248 -4.52 -1.97 6.11
CA VAL A 248 -3.42 -2.11 7.08
C VAL A 248 -2.30 -2.97 6.50
N LEU A 249 -2.64 -4.10 5.86
CA LEU A 249 -1.63 -4.97 5.24
C LEU A 249 -0.82 -4.23 4.16
N ALA A 250 -1.49 -3.45 3.30
CA ALA A 250 -0.83 -2.67 2.27
C ALA A 250 0.07 -1.56 2.86
N GLN A 251 -0.40 -0.87 3.90
CA GLN A 251 0.37 0.14 4.64
C GLN A 251 1.61 -0.48 5.30
N LEU A 252 1.45 -1.60 6.01
CA LEU A 252 2.55 -2.35 6.61
C LEU A 252 3.59 -2.74 5.56
N HIS A 253 3.17 -3.33 4.44
CA HIS A 253 4.08 -3.72 3.36
C HIS A 253 4.87 -2.51 2.82
N GLY A 254 4.20 -1.37 2.60
CA GLY A 254 4.84 -0.13 2.16
C GLY A 254 5.85 0.41 3.18
N HIS A 255 5.50 0.43 4.46
CA HIS A 255 6.40 0.90 5.52
C HIS A 255 7.62 0.01 5.69
N ILE A 256 7.46 -1.31 5.62
CA ILE A 256 8.58 -2.26 5.71
C ILE A 256 9.53 -2.09 4.52
N LEU A 257 8.99 -1.93 3.30
CA LEU A 257 9.83 -1.65 2.12
C LEU A 257 10.62 -0.35 2.28
N ARG A 258 9.98 0.72 2.76
CA ARG A 258 10.65 2.00 3.03
C ARG A 258 11.72 1.87 4.12
N MET A 259 11.48 1.02 5.13
CA MET A 259 12.47 0.72 6.16
C MET A 259 13.68 -0.02 5.58
N LEU A 260 13.47 -1.04 4.73
CA LEU A 260 14.56 -1.71 4.01
C LEU A 260 15.34 -0.75 3.11
N GLU A 261 14.66 0.18 2.43
CA GLU A 261 15.30 1.21 1.62
C GLU A 261 16.13 2.18 2.46
N THR A 262 15.62 2.57 3.63
CA THR A 262 16.34 3.40 4.61
C THR A 262 17.59 2.70 5.09
N ILE A 263 17.48 1.42 5.49
CA ILE A 263 18.64 0.59 5.89
C ILE A 263 19.65 0.46 4.74
N ALA A 264 19.19 0.40 3.49
CA ALA A 264 20.05 0.24 2.32
C ALA A 264 20.79 1.52 1.93
N SER A 265 20.19 2.70 2.17
CA SER A 265 20.60 3.94 1.49
C SER A 265 20.89 5.11 2.42
N ASP A 266 20.36 5.11 3.64
CA ASP A 266 20.53 6.23 4.58
C ASP A 266 21.79 6.04 5.44
N PRO A 267 22.81 6.91 5.30
CA PRO A 267 24.03 6.81 6.08
C PRO A 267 23.82 7.05 7.58
N THR A 268 22.69 7.63 7.98
CA THR A 268 22.33 7.92 9.38
C THR A 268 21.40 6.87 9.99
N ALA A 269 21.03 5.82 9.24
CA ALA A 269 20.11 4.79 9.71
C ALA A 269 20.55 4.15 11.04
N GLU A 270 21.86 3.97 11.25
CA GLU A 270 22.40 3.39 12.48
C GLU A 270 22.06 4.21 13.73
N GLU A 271 22.01 5.54 13.62
CA GLU A 271 21.66 6.44 14.73
C GLU A 271 20.22 6.24 15.21
N THR A 272 19.37 5.68 14.35
CA THR A 272 17.93 5.47 14.61
C THR A 272 17.57 4.00 14.80
N ALA A 273 18.57 3.11 14.90
CA ALA A 273 18.35 1.66 14.93
C ALA A 273 17.38 1.20 16.03
N ASP A 274 17.49 1.76 17.24
CA ASP A 274 16.57 1.42 18.35
C ASP A 274 15.12 1.83 18.05
N ALA A 275 14.94 3.00 17.43
CA ALA A 275 13.62 3.48 17.01
C ALA A 275 13.03 2.60 15.89
N LEU A 276 13.87 2.15 14.95
CA LEU A 276 13.46 1.21 13.91
C LEU A 276 13.04 -0.14 14.51
N LEU A 277 13.78 -0.67 15.48
CA LEU A 277 13.42 -1.92 16.16
C LEU A 277 12.10 -1.82 16.93
N LEU A 278 11.88 -0.72 17.65
CA LEU A 278 10.61 -0.46 18.34
C LEU A 278 9.44 -0.32 17.35
N SER A 279 9.68 0.34 16.21
CA SER A 279 8.69 0.43 15.13
C SER A 279 8.36 -0.95 14.56
N LEU A 280 9.36 -1.83 14.39
CA LEU A 280 9.17 -3.20 13.92
C LEU A 280 8.33 -4.02 14.90
N ASP A 281 8.55 -3.87 16.21
CA ASP A 281 7.70 -4.51 17.22
C ASP A 281 6.24 -4.10 17.04
N GLY A 282 5.94 -2.80 16.93
CA GLY A 282 4.57 -2.34 16.70
C GLY A 282 3.96 -2.88 15.40
N MET A 283 4.75 -2.93 14.32
CA MET A 283 4.32 -3.47 13.03
C MET A 283 4.06 -4.98 13.07
N GLU A 284 4.87 -5.75 13.80
CA GLU A 284 4.67 -7.19 14.01
C GLU A 284 3.34 -7.47 14.73
N TRP A 285 3.03 -6.69 15.77
CA TRP A 285 1.78 -6.85 16.51
C TRP A 285 0.57 -6.52 15.62
N ASN A 286 0.62 -5.40 14.90
CA ASN A 286 -0.42 -5.04 13.93
C ASN A 286 -0.59 -6.13 12.86
N PHE A 287 0.51 -6.74 12.39
CA PHE A 287 0.45 -7.81 11.41
C PHE A 287 -0.23 -9.07 11.95
N GLU A 288 0.13 -9.53 13.15
CA GLU A 288 -0.49 -10.73 13.73
C GLU A 288 -2.00 -10.52 14.01
N ASP A 289 -2.41 -9.32 14.42
CA ASP A 289 -3.81 -8.97 14.61
C ASP A 289 -4.62 -9.09 13.30
N ILE A 290 -4.16 -8.44 12.22
CA ILE A 290 -4.88 -8.49 10.93
C ILE A 290 -4.79 -9.85 10.26
N LYS A 291 -3.68 -10.58 10.43
CA LYS A 291 -3.48 -11.92 9.87
C LYS A 291 -4.50 -12.90 10.43
N GLY A 292 -4.82 -12.79 11.73
CA GLY A 292 -5.88 -13.58 12.37
C GLY A 292 -7.26 -13.42 11.72
N ILE A 293 -7.50 -12.33 10.99
CA ILE A 293 -8.75 -12.03 10.27
C ILE A 293 -8.62 -12.40 8.78
N LEU A 294 -7.50 -12.04 8.16
CA LEU A 294 -7.27 -12.23 6.73
C LEU A 294 -7.03 -13.70 6.34
N ASP A 295 -6.29 -14.48 7.12
CA ASP A 295 -6.02 -15.89 6.79
C ASP A 295 -7.31 -16.74 6.73
N PRO A 296 -8.23 -16.67 7.72
CA PRO A 296 -9.52 -17.35 7.62
C PRO A 296 -10.36 -16.88 6.43
N SER A 297 -10.32 -15.58 6.13
CA SER A 297 -11.07 -14.99 5.01
C SER A 297 -10.53 -15.50 3.67
N LEU A 298 -9.21 -15.54 3.51
CA LEU A 298 -8.51 -16.09 2.36
C LEU A 298 -8.83 -17.59 2.18
N ALA A 299 -8.84 -18.37 3.26
CA ALA A 299 -9.16 -19.80 3.21
C ALA A 299 -10.61 -20.04 2.74
N LYS A 300 -11.56 -19.23 3.22
CA LYS A 300 -12.96 -19.29 2.80
C LYS A 300 -13.13 -18.99 1.30
N GLU A 301 -12.47 -17.95 0.80
CA GLU A 301 -12.54 -17.60 -0.62
C GLU A 301 -11.90 -18.69 -1.50
N LYS A 302 -10.76 -19.27 -1.09
CA LYS A 302 -10.16 -20.42 -1.79
C LYS A 302 -11.09 -21.61 -1.85
N GLN A 303 -11.79 -21.95 -0.76
CA GLN A 303 -12.76 -23.06 -0.74
C GLN A 303 -13.93 -22.82 -1.70
N SER A 304 -14.37 -21.57 -1.85
CA SER A 304 -15.47 -21.21 -2.75
C SER A 304 -15.14 -21.43 -4.24
N GLN A 305 -13.85 -21.42 -4.60
CA GLN A 305 -13.38 -21.71 -5.96
C GLN A 305 -13.47 -23.21 -6.31
N PHE A 306 -13.51 -24.11 -5.33
CA PHE A 306 -13.67 -25.55 -5.57
C PHE A 306 -15.15 -25.92 -5.73
N LYS A 307 -15.63 -26.00 -6.98
CA LYS A 307 -16.95 -26.59 -7.28
C LYS A 307 -16.83 -28.11 -7.37
N VAL A 308 -17.47 -28.81 -6.43
CA VAL A 308 -17.68 -30.27 -6.53
C VAL A 308 -18.64 -30.55 -7.69
N ILE A 309 -18.13 -31.07 -8.80
CA ILE A 309 -18.98 -31.63 -9.85
C ILE A 309 -19.56 -32.94 -9.29
N LYS A 310 -20.83 -32.94 -8.89
CA LYS A 310 -21.56 -34.19 -8.62
C LYS A 310 -21.56 -35.01 -9.92
N GLY A 311 -20.82 -36.12 -9.92
CA GLY A 311 -20.73 -37.03 -11.04
C GLY A 311 -22.12 -37.45 -11.53
N GLY A 312 -22.49 -36.99 -12.72
CA GLY A 312 -23.65 -37.50 -13.43
C GLY A 312 -23.44 -38.98 -13.75
N SER A 313 -24.46 -39.77 -13.44
CA SER A 313 -24.61 -41.17 -13.82
C SER A 313 -24.12 -41.42 -15.25
N CYS A 314 -23.07 -42.23 -15.39
CA CYS A 314 -22.66 -42.80 -16.68
C CYS A 314 -23.71 -43.82 -17.11
N VAL A 315 -24.72 -43.38 -17.86
CA VAL A 315 -25.52 -44.30 -18.67
C VAL A 315 -24.69 -44.68 -19.88
N ALA A 316 -24.27 -45.94 -19.93
CA ALA A 316 -23.53 -46.54 -21.02
C ALA A 316 -24.32 -46.48 -22.34
N GLY A 317 -24.04 -45.46 -23.16
CA GLY A 317 -24.41 -45.45 -24.57
C GLY A 317 -23.42 -46.31 -25.36
N ARG A 318 -23.85 -47.51 -25.77
CA ARG A 318 -23.11 -48.37 -26.69
C ARG A 318 -22.77 -47.60 -27.98
N MET A 319 -21.49 -47.37 -28.23
CA MET A 319 -20.96 -47.26 -29.59
C MET A 319 -20.66 -48.68 -30.09
N SER A 320 -21.35 -49.14 -31.12
CA SER A 320 -20.84 -50.20 -32.00
C SER A 320 -20.79 -49.71 -33.43
N SER A 321 -19.56 -49.40 -33.84
CA SER A 321 -18.96 -49.68 -35.14
C SER A 321 -19.66 -49.24 -36.44
N PHE A 322 -18.99 -48.31 -37.11
CA PHE A 322 -18.84 -48.27 -38.57
C PHE A 322 -18.68 -49.66 -39.19
N LYS A 323 -19.34 -49.91 -40.33
CA LYS A 323 -18.69 -50.50 -41.51
C LYS A 323 -19.44 -50.13 -42.80
N LYS A 324 -18.67 -49.53 -43.72
CA LYS A 324 -18.99 -49.34 -45.14
C LYS A 324 -19.34 -50.68 -45.80
N LYS A 325 -20.55 -50.82 -46.33
CA LYS A 325 -20.88 -50.91 -47.76
C LYS A 325 -22.39 -50.98 -47.93
#